data_AF-A0A7C1H1K7-F1
#
_entry.id   AF-A0A7C1H1K7-F1
#
_cell.length_a   1.000
_cell.length_b   1.000
_cell.length_c   1.000
_cell.angle_alpha   90.00
_cell.angle_beta   90.00
_cell.angle_gamma   90.00
#
_symmetry.space_group_name_H-M   'P 1'
#
loop_
_entity.id
_entity.type
_entity.pdbx_description
1 polymer ?
#
loop_
_entity_poly.entity_id
_entity_poly.type
_entity_poly.pdbx_seq_one_letter_code
_entity_poly.pdbx_strand_id
1 'polypeptide(L)'
;MKIRSFHILLVIVIIIGGGILLASHFNLYNTSRVKSPRKTAEGLYDVTDMRGSHTLEEIEKYYQVPASSIIEAFGLKPDTNPKLFKLKDMKEIFKPVELEGEEYIVETDTVKVFASLYLKTPYASNETFYLPEKTVNYLIENYRLTGKEKEYWQGHTFKLEYLEDNDLAVSETPEKIEETVEEEAEGFKVTGKTTIQELLDSGITEEKFEEVTGFKVPEDKSVLVRDFVIDKGLEFGETKDKFAE
;
A
#
# COMPACT_ATOMS: atom_id res chain seq x y z
N MET A 1 -17.53 -73.62 2.61
CA MET A 1 -18.04 -73.10 3.90
C MET A 1 -18.93 -71.88 3.60
N LYS A 2 -20.24 -71.94 3.87
CA LYS A 2 -21.14 -70.78 3.62
C LYS A 2 -20.89 -69.75 4.73
N ILE A 3 -20.32 -68.61 4.37
CA ILE A 3 -20.13 -67.51 5.31
C ILE A 3 -21.50 -66.89 5.60
N ARG A 4 -21.85 -66.79 6.88
CA ARG A 4 -23.10 -66.15 7.30
C ARG A 4 -22.99 -64.64 7.10
N SER A 5 -24.07 -64.01 6.66
CA SER A 5 -24.12 -62.56 6.33
C SER A 5 -23.57 -61.66 7.45
N PHE A 6 -23.75 -62.08 8.71
CA PHE A 6 -23.21 -61.40 9.89
C PHE A 6 -21.67 -61.28 9.91
N HIS A 7 -20.94 -62.30 9.46
CA HIS A 7 -19.47 -62.25 9.43
C HIS A 7 -18.95 -61.35 8.31
N ILE A 8 -19.68 -61.27 7.19
CA ILE A 8 -19.36 -60.35 6.09
C ILE A 8 -19.51 -58.91 6.57
N LEU A 9 -20.59 -58.60 7.30
CA LEU A 9 -20.82 -57.27 7.87
C LEU A 9 -19.71 -56.87 8.86
N LEU A 10 -19.29 -57.79 9.74
CA LEU A 10 -18.20 -57.54 10.69
C LEU A 10 -16.86 -57.26 10.00
N VAL A 11 -16.55 -58.03 8.94
CA VAL A 11 -15.31 -57.83 8.16
C VAL A 11 -15.32 -56.47 7.45
N ILE A 12 -16.46 -56.04 6.90
CA ILE A 12 -16.58 -54.74 6.23
C ILE A 12 -16.31 -53.60 7.22
N VAL A 13 -16.88 -53.65 8.42
CA VAL A 13 -16.66 -52.63 9.47
C VAL A 13 -15.19 -52.57 9.87
N ILE A 14 -14.53 -53.72 10.01
CA ILE A 14 -13.10 -53.79 10.35
C ILE A 14 -12.22 -53.24 9.22
N ILE A 15 -12.54 -53.53 7.95
CA ILE A 15 -11.77 -53.03 6.81
C ILE A 15 -11.91 -51.50 6.68
N ILE A 16 -13.13 -50.97 6.80
CA ILE A 16 -13.38 -49.54 6.69
C ILE A 16 -12.76 -48.80 7.89
N GLY A 17 -13.07 -49.23 9.12
CA GLY A 17 -12.55 -48.60 10.33
C GLY A 17 -11.03 -48.73 10.46
N GLY A 18 -10.49 -49.92 10.15
CA GLY A 18 -9.05 -50.17 10.14
C GLY A 18 -8.32 -49.37 9.06
N GLY A 19 -8.91 -49.24 7.87
CA GLY A 19 -8.37 -48.40 6.80
C GLY A 19 -8.29 -46.92 7.19
N ILE A 20 -9.35 -46.39 7.83
CA ILE A 20 -9.38 -45.00 8.32
C ILE A 20 -8.34 -44.79 9.42
N LEU A 21 -8.22 -45.71 10.37
CA LEU A 21 -7.23 -45.63 11.46
C LEU A 21 -5.79 -45.68 10.93
N LEU A 22 -5.51 -46.60 9.99
CA LEU A 22 -4.20 -46.69 9.35
C LEU A 22 -3.88 -45.44 8.54
N ALA A 23 -4.81 -44.98 7.71
CA ALA A 23 -4.60 -43.79 6.90
C ALA A 23 -4.45 -42.52 7.76
N SER A 24 -5.12 -42.45 8.92
CA SER A 24 -4.91 -41.38 9.91
C SER A 24 -3.54 -41.48 10.57
N HIS A 25 -3.07 -42.69 10.92
CA HIS A 25 -1.74 -42.91 11.50
C HIS A 25 -0.61 -42.53 10.53
N PHE A 26 -0.76 -42.86 9.25
CA PHE A 26 0.17 -42.46 8.18
C PHE A 26 -0.05 -41.03 7.69
N ASN A 27 -0.99 -40.29 8.29
CA ASN A 27 -1.31 -38.91 7.94
C ASN A 27 -1.63 -38.73 6.44
N LEU A 28 -2.17 -39.76 5.78
CA LEU A 28 -2.44 -39.80 4.34
C LEU A 28 -3.53 -38.81 3.90
N TYR A 29 -4.26 -38.23 4.86
CA TYR A 29 -5.25 -37.18 4.63
C TYR A 29 -4.69 -35.77 4.83
N ASN A 30 -3.41 -35.62 5.20
CA ASN A 30 -2.82 -34.31 5.45
C ASN A 30 -2.46 -33.63 4.13
N THR A 31 -3.48 -33.02 3.52
CA THR A 31 -3.31 -32.10 2.40
C THR A 31 -2.85 -30.75 2.93
N SER A 32 -1.64 -30.72 3.51
CA SER A 32 -0.98 -29.47 3.87
C SER A 32 -0.71 -28.69 2.58
N ARG A 33 -1.57 -27.69 2.30
CA ARG A 33 -1.28 -26.67 1.29
C ARG A 33 0.02 -26.00 1.72
N VAL A 34 1.12 -26.28 1.01
CA VAL A 34 2.39 -25.57 1.24
C VAL A 34 2.11 -24.10 0.96
N LYS A 35 2.02 -23.31 2.02
CA LYS A 35 1.71 -21.87 1.98
C LYS A 35 2.91 -21.01 1.59
N SER A 36 4.10 -21.59 1.49
CA SER A 36 5.30 -20.85 1.10
C SER A 36 5.43 -20.83 -0.42
N PRO A 37 5.80 -19.69 -1.03
CA PRO A 37 5.99 -19.59 -2.47
C PRO A 37 7.12 -20.50 -2.98
N ARG A 38 7.20 -20.67 -4.30
CA ARG A 38 8.32 -21.35 -4.95
C ARG A 38 9.60 -20.52 -4.81
N LYS A 39 10.73 -21.21 -4.60
CA LYS A 39 12.06 -20.60 -4.62
C LYS A 39 12.71 -20.71 -6.01
N THR A 40 13.47 -19.70 -6.40
CA THR A 40 14.37 -19.68 -7.55
C THR A 40 15.57 -20.60 -7.31
N ALA A 41 16.40 -20.81 -8.34
CA ALA A 41 17.64 -21.59 -8.22
C ALA A 41 18.62 -21.01 -7.18
N GLU A 42 18.50 -19.71 -6.90
CA GLU A 42 19.32 -18.97 -5.93
C GLU A 42 18.74 -19.05 -4.50
N GLY A 43 17.62 -19.75 -4.30
CA GLY A 43 16.99 -19.93 -3.00
C GLY A 43 16.12 -18.76 -2.52
N LEU A 44 16.00 -17.70 -3.35
CA LEU A 44 15.09 -16.57 -3.16
C LEU A 44 13.67 -16.97 -3.59
N TYR A 45 12.63 -16.35 -3.05
CA TYR A 45 11.27 -16.62 -3.53
C TYR A 45 11.01 -15.92 -4.86
N ASP A 46 10.38 -16.62 -5.79
CA ASP A 46 10.13 -16.14 -7.15
C ASP A 46 8.92 -15.20 -7.19
N VAL A 47 9.14 -13.95 -7.58
CA VAL A 47 8.09 -12.91 -7.68
C VAL A 47 6.90 -13.35 -8.54
N THR A 48 7.10 -14.24 -9.51
CA THR A 48 6.00 -14.76 -10.36
C THR A 48 4.98 -15.59 -9.57
N ASP A 49 5.36 -16.16 -8.43
CA ASP A 49 4.47 -16.91 -7.53
C ASP A 49 3.78 -16.02 -6.48
N MET A 50 3.88 -14.68 -6.59
CA MET A 50 3.01 -13.79 -5.81
C MET A 50 1.55 -14.06 -6.16
N ARG A 51 0.70 -14.13 -5.14
CA ARG A 51 -0.73 -14.44 -5.27
C ARG A 51 -1.54 -13.32 -4.66
N GLY A 52 -2.72 -13.08 -5.22
CA GLY A 52 -3.64 -12.08 -4.69
C GLY A 52 -4.06 -12.30 -3.24
N SER A 53 -3.96 -13.53 -2.72
CA SER A 53 -4.22 -13.82 -1.31
C SER A 53 -3.10 -13.40 -0.35
N HIS A 54 -1.91 -13.09 -0.86
CA HIS A 54 -0.78 -12.68 -0.02
C HIS A 54 -1.02 -11.29 0.55
N THR A 55 -0.67 -11.14 1.82
CA THR A 55 -0.66 -9.87 2.55
C THR A 55 0.64 -9.11 2.31
N LEU A 56 0.66 -7.79 2.54
CA LEU A 56 1.90 -7.02 2.41
C LEU A 56 3.02 -7.51 3.35
N GLU A 57 2.65 -7.99 4.55
CA GLU A 57 3.60 -8.63 5.48
C GLU A 57 4.21 -9.91 4.89
N GLU A 58 3.40 -10.75 4.23
CA GLU A 58 3.90 -11.93 3.54
C GLU A 58 4.76 -11.55 2.34
N ILE A 59 4.45 -10.46 1.64
CA ILE A 59 5.26 -9.98 0.53
C ILE A 59 6.66 -9.57 1.02
N GLU A 60 6.73 -8.80 2.09
CA GLU A 60 7.98 -8.40 2.72
C GLU A 60 8.78 -9.62 3.20
N LYS A 61 8.11 -10.55 3.87
CA LYS A 61 8.75 -11.75 4.42
C LYS A 61 9.33 -12.68 3.35
N TYR A 62 8.60 -12.92 2.26
CA TYR A 62 9.02 -13.91 1.25
C TYR A 62 9.85 -13.26 0.15
N TYR A 63 9.45 -12.11 -0.37
CA TYR A 63 10.07 -11.52 -1.55
C TYR A 63 11.01 -10.36 -1.23
N GLN A 64 11.15 -9.98 0.04
CA GLN A 64 12.06 -8.92 0.49
C GLN A 64 11.73 -7.54 -0.12
N VAL A 65 10.45 -7.32 -0.45
CA VAL A 65 9.91 -6.01 -0.86
C VAL A 65 9.21 -5.39 0.34
N PRO A 66 9.71 -4.28 0.92
CA PRO A 66 9.11 -3.69 2.11
C PRO A 66 7.64 -3.34 1.91
N ALA A 67 6.80 -3.63 2.91
CA ALA A 67 5.39 -3.28 2.84
C ALA A 67 5.19 -1.77 2.67
N SER A 68 6.03 -0.95 3.33
CA SER A 68 6.04 0.51 3.20
C SER A 68 6.30 0.96 1.76
N SER A 69 7.20 0.28 1.04
CA SER A 69 7.48 0.59 -0.37
C SER A 69 6.26 0.40 -1.25
N ILE A 70 5.46 -0.64 -1.02
CA ILE A 70 4.22 -0.87 -1.78
C ILE A 70 3.16 0.17 -1.40
N ILE A 71 3.01 0.46 -0.10
CA ILE A 71 2.06 1.47 0.39
C ILE A 71 2.36 2.83 -0.25
N GLU A 72 3.62 3.26 -0.24
CA GLU A 72 4.02 4.54 -0.78
C GLU A 72 3.94 4.58 -2.31
N ALA A 73 4.51 3.58 -2.99
CA ALA A 73 4.58 3.53 -4.46
C ALA A 73 3.21 3.48 -5.13
N PHE A 74 2.23 2.83 -4.51
CA PHE A 74 0.86 2.76 -5.03
C PHE A 74 -0.06 3.80 -4.40
N GLY A 75 0.45 4.65 -3.50
CA GLY A 75 -0.37 5.64 -2.81
C GLY A 75 -1.47 5.03 -1.94
N LEU A 76 -1.25 3.87 -1.31
CA LEU A 76 -2.19 3.38 -0.32
C LEU A 76 -2.22 4.31 0.91
N LYS A 77 -3.29 4.24 1.70
CA LYS A 77 -3.41 5.06 2.92
C LYS A 77 -2.24 4.73 3.88
N PRO A 78 -1.58 5.72 4.50
CA PRO A 78 -0.41 5.47 5.35
C PRO A 78 -0.67 4.55 6.56
N ASP A 79 -1.92 4.45 7.00
CA ASP A 79 -2.39 3.57 8.08
C ASP A 79 -2.78 2.15 7.62
N THR A 80 -2.56 1.83 6.33
CA THR A 80 -2.81 0.50 5.76
C THR A 80 -2.06 -0.57 6.55
N ASN A 81 -2.80 -1.51 7.17
CA ASN A 81 -2.20 -2.57 7.97
C ASN A 81 -1.61 -3.68 7.09
N PRO A 82 -0.27 -3.91 7.10
CA PRO A 82 0.38 -4.87 6.23
C PRO A 82 -0.05 -6.33 6.46
N LYS A 83 -0.57 -6.66 7.65
CA LYS A 83 -1.00 -8.02 8.00
C LYS A 83 -2.39 -8.36 7.48
N LEU A 84 -3.18 -7.35 7.15
CA LEU A 84 -4.58 -7.51 6.74
C LEU A 84 -4.76 -7.25 5.25
N PHE A 85 -4.05 -6.26 4.72
CA PHE A 85 -4.16 -5.83 3.34
C PHE A 85 -3.62 -6.90 2.38
N LYS A 86 -4.48 -7.41 1.48
CA LYS A 86 -4.08 -8.40 0.47
C LYS A 86 -3.94 -7.75 -0.91
N LEU A 87 -3.03 -8.26 -1.73
CA LEU A 87 -2.80 -7.73 -3.07
C LEU A 87 -4.06 -7.73 -3.96
N LYS A 88 -4.93 -8.73 -3.81
CA LYS A 88 -6.19 -8.79 -4.57
C LYS A 88 -7.17 -7.66 -4.24
N ASP A 89 -7.01 -7.00 -3.10
CA ASP A 89 -7.91 -5.96 -2.62
C ASP A 89 -7.60 -4.61 -3.31
N MET A 90 -6.49 -4.49 -4.04
CA MET A 90 -6.12 -3.25 -4.78
C MET A 90 -7.16 -2.85 -5.83
N LYS A 91 -7.76 -3.82 -6.52
CA LYS A 91 -8.83 -3.57 -7.51
C LYS A 91 -10.13 -3.05 -6.89
N GLU A 92 -10.28 -3.16 -5.57
CA GLU A 92 -11.43 -2.62 -4.82
C GLU A 92 -11.17 -1.17 -4.38
N ILE A 93 -9.95 -0.66 -4.58
CA ILE A 93 -9.52 0.67 -4.14
C ILE A 93 -9.37 1.62 -5.32
N PHE A 94 -8.95 1.11 -6.47
CA PHE A 94 -8.63 1.92 -7.63
C PHE A 94 -9.61 1.72 -8.77
N LYS A 95 -9.92 2.81 -9.48
CA LYS A 95 -10.71 2.77 -10.71
C LYS A 95 -9.91 2.03 -11.80
N PRO A 96 -10.56 1.17 -12.60
CA PRO A 96 -9.99 0.71 -13.85
C PRO A 96 -9.66 1.89 -14.76
N VAL A 97 -8.59 1.78 -15.54
CA VAL A 97 -8.12 2.82 -16.46
C VAL A 97 -8.13 2.26 -17.88
N GLU A 98 -8.70 2.99 -18.84
CA GLU A 98 -8.67 2.58 -20.23
C GLU A 98 -7.31 2.93 -20.86
N LEU A 99 -6.54 1.91 -21.23
CA LEU A 99 -5.22 2.04 -21.86
C LEU A 99 -5.25 1.27 -23.18
N GLU A 100 -4.89 1.94 -24.27
CA GLU A 100 -4.87 1.34 -25.62
C GLU A 100 -6.20 0.67 -26.05
N GLY A 101 -7.33 1.11 -25.49
CA GLY A 101 -8.66 0.54 -25.76
C GLY A 101 -9.01 -0.69 -24.94
N GLU A 102 -8.20 -1.03 -23.93
CA GLU A 102 -8.45 -2.10 -22.97
C GLU A 102 -8.54 -1.56 -21.54
N GLU A 103 -9.38 -2.18 -20.70
CA GLU A 103 -9.47 -1.83 -19.28
C GLU A 103 -8.28 -2.42 -18.51
N TYR A 104 -7.40 -1.55 -18.01
CA TYR A 104 -6.32 -1.91 -17.14
C TYR A 104 -6.76 -1.82 -15.67
N ILE A 105 -6.60 -2.93 -14.94
CA ILE A 105 -6.96 -3.03 -13.53
C ILE A 105 -5.68 -3.17 -12.71
N VAL A 106 -5.53 -2.34 -11.67
CA VAL A 106 -4.42 -2.48 -10.73
C VAL A 106 -4.66 -3.68 -9.83
N GLU A 107 -3.85 -4.71 -10.04
CA GLU A 107 -3.97 -5.97 -9.33
C GLU A 107 -2.61 -6.61 -8.99
N THR A 108 -2.63 -7.91 -8.66
CA THR A 108 -1.44 -8.64 -8.23
C THR A 108 -0.32 -8.59 -9.27
N ASP A 109 -0.64 -8.64 -10.55
CA ASP A 109 0.37 -8.64 -11.61
C ASP A 109 1.07 -7.28 -11.74
N THR A 110 0.36 -6.17 -11.53
CA THR A 110 0.97 -4.84 -11.41
C THR A 110 2.01 -4.81 -10.27
N VAL A 111 1.71 -5.46 -9.14
CA VAL A 111 2.63 -5.56 -8.00
C VAL A 111 3.81 -6.49 -8.31
N LYS A 112 3.62 -7.56 -9.08
CA LYS A 112 4.73 -8.43 -9.53
C LYS A 112 5.72 -7.67 -10.39
N VAL A 113 5.23 -6.86 -11.32
CA VAL A 113 6.06 -5.99 -12.16
C VAL A 113 6.83 -5.03 -11.26
N PHE A 114 6.14 -4.30 -10.37
CA PHE A 114 6.80 -3.41 -9.41
C PHE A 114 7.91 -4.12 -8.61
N ALA A 115 7.59 -5.27 -8.01
CA ALA A 115 8.53 -6.05 -7.21
C ALA A 115 9.74 -6.50 -8.03
N SER A 116 9.53 -6.89 -9.28
CA SER A 116 10.62 -7.30 -10.16
C SER A 116 11.59 -6.16 -10.46
N LEU A 117 11.07 -4.95 -10.72
CA LEU A 117 11.89 -3.75 -10.94
C LEU A 117 12.59 -3.33 -9.66
N TYR A 118 11.89 -3.39 -8.54
CA TYR A 118 12.43 -3.06 -7.22
C TYR A 118 13.63 -3.95 -6.85
N LEU A 119 13.52 -5.26 -7.11
CA LEU A 119 14.55 -6.26 -6.81
C LEU A 119 15.58 -6.42 -7.94
N LYS A 120 15.39 -5.77 -9.09
CA LYS A 120 16.19 -5.95 -10.32
C LYS A 120 16.23 -7.40 -10.78
N THR A 121 15.10 -8.11 -10.66
CA THR A 121 14.94 -9.49 -11.13
C THR A 121 14.25 -9.51 -12.49
N PRO A 122 14.63 -10.42 -13.41
CA PRO A 122 13.95 -10.55 -14.68
C PRO A 122 12.47 -10.88 -14.51
N TYR A 123 11.59 -10.04 -15.06
CA TYR A 123 10.18 -10.34 -15.23
C TYR A 123 9.89 -10.55 -16.71
N ALA A 124 9.65 -11.81 -17.07
CA ALA A 124 9.30 -12.16 -18.43
C ALA A 124 7.78 -12.05 -18.60
N SER A 125 7.34 -10.98 -19.24
CA SER A 125 5.99 -10.87 -19.79
C SER A 125 6.07 -10.66 -21.29
N ASN A 126 5.16 -11.30 -22.02
CA ASN A 126 4.92 -11.08 -23.44
C ASN A 126 3.95 -9.92 -23.72
N GLU A 127 3.37 -9.36 -22.67
CA GLU A 127 2.39 -8.28 -22.72
C GLU A 127 3.06 -6.95 -22.35
N THR A 128 2.61 -5.86 -22.98
CA THR A 128 2.98 -4.50 -22.59
C THR A 128 2.34 -4.20 -21.24
N PHE A 129 3.16 -3.89 -20.25
CA PHE A 129 2.69 -3.54 -18.91
C PHE A 129 2.80 -2.03 -18.69
N TYR A 130 1.78 -1.49 -18.03
CA TYR A 130 1.77 -0.12 -17.56
C TYR A 130 1.87 -0.11 -16.03
N LEU A 131 2.47 0.95 -15.49
CA LEU A 131 2.53 1.17 -14.04
C LEU A 131 1.92 2.53 -13.68
N PRO A 132 1.37 2.70 -12.47
CA PRO A 132 1.00 4.03 -12.00
C PRO A 132 2.17 4.99 -12.05
N GLU A 133 1.92 6.24 -12.44
CA GLU A 133 2.94 7.29 -12.52
C GLU A 133 3.68 7.45 -11.18
N LYS A 134 2.93 7.46 -10.07
CA LYS A 134 3.47 7.47 -8.71
C LYS A 134 4.40 6.29 -8.43
N THR A 135 4.05 5.10 -8.92
CA THR A 135 4.88 3.89 -8.76
C THR A 135 6.20 4.00 -9.51
N VAL A 136 6.18 4.54 -10.73
CA VAL A 136 7.39 4.76 -11.52
C VAL A 136 8.27 5.83 -10.88
N ASN A 137 7.69 6.95 -10.44
CA ASN A 137 8.42 8.01 -9.73
C ASN A 137 9.09 7.48 -8.46
N TYR A 138 8.36 6.70 -7.64
CA TYR A 138 8.91 6.04 -6.46
C TYR A 138 10.13 5.17 -6.81
N LEU A 139 10.06 4.36 -7.86
CA LEU A 139 11.17 3.52 -8.29
C LEU A 139 12.38 4.33 -8.78
N ILE A 140 12.16 5.49 -9.41
CA ILE A 140 13.23 6.39 -9.85
C ILE A 140 13.91 7.06 -8.64
N GLU A 141 13.12 7.62 -7.73
CA GLU A 141 13.60 8.30 -6.51
C GLU A 141 14.40 7.36 -5.61
N ASN A 142 14.02 6.08 -5.57
CA ASN A 142 14.71 5.04 -4.81
C ASN A 142 15.81 4.31 -5.60
N TYR A 143 16.26 4.88 -6.74
CA TYR A 143 17.35 4.35 -7.58
C TYR A 143 17.14 2.90 -8.06
N ARG A 144 15.88 2.48 -8.19
CA ARG A 144 15.49 1.15 -8.71
C ARG A 144 15.40 1.15 -10.23
N LEU A 145 14.96 2.27 -10.83
CA LEU A 145 14.95 2.47 -12.28
C LEU A 145 16.00 3.49 -12.72
N THR A 146 16.84 3.11 -13.68
CA THR A 146 17.93 3.96 -14.20
C THR A 146 18.12 3.77 -15.71
N GLY A 147 18.72 4.75 -16.38
CA GLY A 147 19.07 4.66 -17.80
C GLY A 147 17.87 4.39 -18.71
N LYS A 148 18.02 3.43 -19.64
CA LYS A 148 16.99 3.09 -20.65
C LYS A 148 15.70 2.53 -20.05
N GLU A 149 15.79 1.83 -18.92
CA GLU A 149 14.61 1.28 -18.25
C GLU A 149 13.74 2.40 -17.69
N LYS A 150 14.35 3.45 -17.14
CA LYS A 150 13.64 4.64 -16.69
C LYS A 150 12.86 5.28 -17.84
N GLU A 151 13.50 5.52 -18.98
CA GLU A 151 12.85 6.11 -20.16
C GLU A 151 11.67 5.26 -20.65
N TYR A 152 11.82 3.93 -20.67
CA TYR A 152 10.73 3.02 -21.01
C TYR A 152 9.55 3.18 -20.05
N TRP A 153 9.78 3.05 -18.74
CA TRP A 153 8.71 3.08 -17.75
C TRP A 153 8.04 4.45 -17.64
N GLN A 154 8.76 5.56 -17.85
CA GLN A 154 8.17 6.90 -17.90
C GLN A 154 7.23 7.10 -19.11
N GLY A 155 7.42 6.33 -20.20
CA GLY A 155 6.51 6.32 -21.34
C GLY A 155 5.30 5.39 -21.17
N HIS A 156 5.31 4.51 -20.17
CA HIS A 156 4.28 3.49 -19.92
C HIS A 156 3.64 3.69 -18.55
N THR A 157 3.20 4.93 -18.29
CA THR A 157 2.54 5.32 -17.05
C THR A 157 1.09 5.71 -17.24
N PHE A 158 0.30 5.60 -16.18
CA PHE A 158 -1.05 6.16 -16.09
C PHE A 158 -1.31 6.77 -14.71
N LYS A 159 -2.34 7.61 -14.61
CA LYS A 159 -2.76 8.18 -13.33
C LYS A 159 -3.66 7.23 -12.58
N LEU A 160 -3.36 7.04 -11.31
CA LEU A 160 -4.11 6.16 -10.44
C LEU A 160 -5.20 6.96 -9.72
N GLU A 161 -6.46 6.55 -9.91
CA GLU A 161 -7.61 7.19 -9.28
C GLU A 161 -8.29 6.23 -8.30
N TYR A 162 -8.77 6.74 -7.18
CA TYR A 162 -9.53 5.95 -6.20
C TYR A 162 -10.98 5.75 -6.66
N LEU A 163 -11.55 4.61 -6.30
CA LEU A 163 -13.00 4.41 -6.33
C LEU A 163 -13.65 5.35 -5.30
N GLU A 164 -14.74 6.00 -5.70
CA GLU A 164 -15.38 7.13 -4.98
C GLU A 164 -15.84 6.80 -3.55
N ASP A 165 -15.95 5.51 -3.18
CA ASP A 165 -16.22 5.08 -1.79
C ASP A 165 -14.99 5.13 -0.86
N ASN A 166 -13.82 5.54 -1.34
CA ASN A 166 -12.58 5.68 -0.54
C ASN A 166 -12.17 7.13 -0.24
N ASP A 167 -13.07 8.09 -0.53
CA ASP A 167 -12.93 9.55 -0.43
C ASP A 167 -12.08 10.03 0.78
N LEU A 168 -10.79 10.26 0.51
CA LEU A 168 -10.00 11.39 1.01
C LEU A 168 -8.89 11.69 0.00
N ALA A 169 -9.27 12.46 -1.03
CA ALA A 169 -8.49 13.40 -1.83
C ALA A 169 -7.02 13.08 -2.15
N VAL A 170 -6.76 12.69 -3.40
CA VAL A 170 -5.58 13.14 -4.13
C VAL A 170 -6.09 13.90 -5.35
N SER A 171 -6.09 15.23 -5.25
CA SER A 171 -6.20 16.10 -6.41
C SER A 171 -4.79 16.19 -7.01
N GLU A 172 -4.54 15.43 -8.06
CA GLU A 172 -3.37 15.59 -8.91
C GLU A 172 -3.83 15.53 -10.37
N THR A 173 -4.32 16.67 -10.87
CA THR A 173 -4.34 16.91 -12.31
C THR A 173 -3.05 17.69 -12.63
N PRO A 174 -2.15 17.18 -13.48
CA PRO A 174 -0.94 17.86 -13.88
C PRO A 174 -1.31 18.82 -15.00
N GLU A 175 -1.29 20.10 -14.68
CA GLU A 175 -1.16 21.13 -15.70
C GLU A 175 0.30 21.53 -15.78
N LYS A 176 0.86 21.19 -16.94
CA LYS A 176 2.12 21.63 -17.53
C LYS A 176 2.53 23.03 -17.09
N ILE A 177 3.66 23.14 -16.39
CA ILE A 177 4.28 24.41 -16.04
C ILE A 177 5.27 24.79 -17.15
N GLU A 178 4.85 25.72 -18.02
CA GLU A 178 5.77 26.73 -18.56
C GLU A 178 5.81 27.92 -17.58
N GLU A 179 7.02 28.42 -17.41
CA GLU A 179 7.51 29.48 -16.54
C GLU A 179 6.82 30.84 -16.75
N THR A 180 6.26 31.48 -15.71
CA THR A 180 6.54 32.87 -15.30
C THR A 180 5.72 33.36 -14.08
N VAL A 181 6.44 34.09 -13.23
CA VAL A 181 6.16 34.92 -12.03
C VAL A 181 4.75 35.55 -11.91
N GLU A 182 4.12 35.44 -10.73
CA GLU A 182 3.68 36.55 -9.84
C GLU A 182 2.99 36.03 -8.57
N GLU A 183 3.38 36.59 -7.42
CA GLU A 183 2.76 36.40 -6.10
C GLU A 183 1.34 36.97 -6.09
N GLU A 184 0.35 36.17 -5.67
CA GLU A 184 -0.86 36.70 -5.07
C GLU A 184 -1.32 35.79 -3.93
N ALA A 185 -1.66 36.41 -2.80
CA ALA A 185 -1.88 35.79 -1.51
C ALA A 185 -3.04 34.79 -1.50
N GLU A 186 -2.73 33.49 -1.44
CA GLU A 186 -3.69 32.46 -1.05
C GLU A 186 -3.46 32.05 0.41
N GLY A 187 -4.53 32.16 1.20
CA GLY A 187 -4.53 32.05 2.65
C GLY A 187 -3.79 30.82 3.17
N PHE A 188 -2.82 31.06 4.04
CA PHE A 188 -2.07 30.00 4.70
C PHE A 188 -3.01 29.12 5.52
N LYS A 189 -3.21 27.89 5.05
CA LYS A 189 -4.12 26.93 5.68
C LYS A 189 -3.37 26.19 6.79
N VAL A 190 -3.58 26.62 8.04
CA VAL A 190 -3.05 25.91 9.21
C VAL A 190 -3.57 24.47 9.22
N THR A 191 -2.69 23.48 9.17
CA THR A 191 -3.05 22.06 9.24
C THR A 191 -2.52 21.44 10.53
N GLY A 192 -2.94 20.21 10.84
CA GLY A 192 -2.48 19.50 12.04
C GLY A 192 -0.98 19.17 12.08
N LYS A 193 -0.23 19.51 11.04
CA LYS A 193 1.23 19.37 10.93
C LYS A 193 1.98 20.71 10.91
N THR A 194 1.27 21.84 10.98
CA THR A 194 1.89 23.16 10.98
C THR A 194 2.63 23.40 12.30
N THR A 195 3.91 23.73 12.20
CA THR A 195 4.75 24.14 13.34
C THR A 195 4.51 25.61 13.69
N ILE A 196 4.81 25.99 14.93
CA ILE A 196 4.68 27.40 15.37
C ILE A 196 5.62 28.30 14.54
N GLN A 197 6.78 27.79 14.14
CA GLN A 197 7.69 28.48 13.22
C GLN A 197 7.05 28.72 11.85
N GLU A 198 6.47 27.70 11.22
CA GLU A 198 5.78 27.84 9.92
C GLU A 198 4.58 28.79 10.00
N LEU A 199 3.90 28.85 11.15
CA LEU A 199 2.79 29.76 11.41
C LEU A 199 3.25 31.23 11.54
N LEU A 200 4.41 31.48 12.16
CA LEU A 200 5.00 32.81 12.21
C LEU A 200 5.58 33.23 10.85
N ASP A 201 6.22 32.29 10.14
CA ASP A 201 6.78 32.50 8.80
C ASP A 201 5.69 32.76 7.75
N SER A 202 4.47 32.25 7.98
CA SER A 202 3.29 32.54 7.14
C SER A 202 2.65 33.91 7.40
N GLY A 203 3.23 34.72 8.29
CA GLY A 203 2.79 36.10 8.53
C GLY A 203 1.85 36.28 9.73
N ILE A 204 1.57 35.25 10.54
CA ILE A 204 0.85 35.42 11.80
C ILE A 204 1.84 35.96 12.84
N THR A 205 1.54 37.11 13.43
CA THR A 205 2.44 37.74 14.41
C THR A 205 2.36 37.06 15.78
N GLU A 206 3.42 37.17 16.58
CA GLU A 206 3.47 36.62 17.95
C GLU A 206 2.31 37.19 18.81
N GLU A 207 1.93 38.45 18.58
CA GLU A 207 0.78 39.10 19.26
C GLU A 207 -0.55 38.43 18.91
N LYS A 208 -0.76 38.06 17.63
CA LYS A 208 -1.98 37.37 17.20
C LYS A 208 -2.03 35.94 17.73
N PHE A 209 -0.89 35.28 17.83
CA PHE A 209 -0.77 33.97 18.48
C PHE A 209 -1.16 34.04 19.96
N GLU A 210 -0.69 35.06 20.68
CA GLU A 210 -1.04 35.28 22.08
C GLU A 210 -2.53 35.63 22.25
N GLU A 211 -3.12 36.39 21.34
CA GLU A 211 -4.55 36.71 21.35
C GLU A 211 -5.43 35.47 21.13
N VAL A 212 -5.06 34.62 20.16
CA VAL A 212 -5.85 33.45 19.76
C VAL A 212 -5.71 32.30 20.76
N THR A 213 -4.50 32.08 21.28
CA THR A 213 -4.24 30.98 22.21
C THR A 213 -4.31 31.39 23.68
N GLY A 214 -4.19 32.68 24.01
CA GLY A 214 -4.11 33.15 25.39
C GLY A 214 -2.77 32.84 26.09
N PHE A 215 -1.79 32.28 25.37
CA PHE A 215 -0.49 31.89 25.90
C PHE A 215 0.66 32.50 25.09
N LYS A 216 1.76 32.80 25.77
CA LYS A 216 2.99 33.28 25.14
C LYS A 216 3.55 32.22 24.18
N VAL A 217 4.14 32.71 23.08
CA VAL A 217 4.85 31.85 22.13
C VAL A 217 5.94 31.06 22.88
N PRO A 218 5.96 29.73 22.78
CA PRO A 218 6.98 28.92 23.44
C PRO A 218 8.38 29.21 22.88
N GLU A 219 9.41 29.07 23.72
CA GLU A 219 10.82 29.22 23.30
C GLU A 219 11.19 28.20 22.21
N ASP A 220 10.60 27.00 22.27
CA ASP A 220 10.68 25.98 21.21
C ASP A 220 9.60 26.20 20.14
N LYS A 221 9.99 26.91 19.07
CA LYS A 221 9.13 27.21 17.91
C LYS A 221 8.95 26.02 16.94
N SER A 222 9.65 24.91 17.17
CA SER A 222 9.54 23.68 16.37
C SER A 222 8.34 22.79 16.76
N VAL A 223 7.63 23.14 17.84
CA VAL A 223 6.46 22.39 18.30
C VAL A 223 5.29 22.61 17.33
N LEU A 224 4.48 21.55 17.14
CA LEU A 224 3.25 21.62 16.35
C LEU A 224 2.22 22.51 17.04
N VAL A 225 1.59 23.42 16.29
CA VAL A 225 0.53 24.30 16.79
C VAL A 225 -0.61 23.45 17.38
N ARG A 226 -0.93 22.34 16.73
CA ARG A 226 -1.92 21.37 17.21
C ARG A 226 -1.58 20.81 18.58
N ASP A 227 -0.35 20.33 18.75
CA ASP A 227 0.06 19.68 19.99
C ASP A 227 0.17 20.71 21.13
N PHE A 228 0.62 21.92 20.84
CA PHE A 228 0.67 23.02 21.81
C PHE A 228 -0.73 23.43 22.31
N VAL A 229 -1.69 23.58 21.39
CA VAL A 229 -3.08 23.97 21.70
C VAL A 229 -3.79 22.87 22.47
N ILE A 230 -3.58 21.59 22.10
CA ILE A 230 -4.16 20.44 22.81
C ILE A 230 -3.54 20.28 24.20
N ASP A 231 -2.22 20.45 24.35
CA ASP A 231 -1.52 20.40 25.65
C ASP A 231 -2.05 21.46 26.64
N LYS A 232 -2.42 22.63 26.11
CA LYS A 232 -2.97 23.75 26.90
C LYS A 232 -4.49 23.65 27.11
N GLY A 233 -5.11 22.56 26.64
CA GLY A 233 -6.53 22.26 26.87
C GLY A 233 -7.49 23.03 25.95
N LEU A 234 -7.00 23.55 24.82
CA LEU A 234 -7.80 24.25 23.82
C LEU A 234 -8.21 23.31 22.69
N GLU A 235 -9.34 23.60 22.04
CA GLU A 235 -9.78 22.83 20.88
C GLU A 235 -9.05 23.31 19.61
N PHE A 236 -8.35 22.38 18.95
CA PHE A 236 -7.56 22.71 17.76
C PHE A 236 -8.42 23.21 16.58
N GLY A 237 -9.65 22.69 16.43
CA GLY A 237 -10.56 23.12 15.36
C GLY A 237 -10.89 24.61 15.46
N GLU A 238 -11.40 25.05 16.60
CA GLU A 238 -11.75 26.46 16.84
C GLU A 238 -10.52 27.39 16.78
N THR A 239 -9.37 26.91 17.26
CA THR A 239 -8.14 27.72 17.29
C THR A 239 -7.56 27.90 15.89
N LYS A 240 -7.63 26.86 15.05
CA LYS A 240 -7.21 26.90 13.66
C LYS A 240 -8.03 27.90 12.85
N ASP A 241 -9.34 27.91 13.05
CA ASP A 241 -10.23 28.79 12.28
C ASP A 241 -9.95 30.27 12.61
N LYS A 242 -9.59 30.58 13.86
CA LYS A 242 -9.15 31.92 14.29
C LYS A 242 -7.79 32.36 13.75
N PHE A 243 -6.95 31.43 13.30
CA PHE A 243 -5.70 31.74 12.61
C PHE A 243 -5.88 31.93 11.10
N ALA A 244 -7.01 31.46 10.55
CA ALA A 244 -7.36 31.62 9.14
C ALA A 244 -8.21 32.89 8.87
N GLU A 245 -8.57 33.63 9.93
CA GLU A 245 -9.29 34.91 9.91
C GLU A 245 -8.32 36.10 10.03
#